data_AF-A0A418QUU6-F1
#
_entry.id   AF-A0A418QUU6-F1
#
_cell.length_a   1.000
_cell.length_b   1.000
_cell.length_c   1.000
_cell.angle_alpha   90.00
_cell.angle_beta   90.00
_cell.angle_gamma   90.00
#
_symmetry.space_group_name_H-M   'P 1'
#
loop_
_entity.id
_entity.type
_entity.pdbx_description
1 polymer ?
#
loop_
_entity_poly.entity_id
_entity_poly.type
_entity_poly.pdbx_seq_one_letter_code
_entity_poly.pdbx_strand_id
1 'polypeptide(L)'
;MHTPLFLFLGDLGGGELMLIMVVILIFFGANKIPELARGLGKGIREFKDASREIRSEVENYGQPQQQPYQQQFNQPPYQPEAAPAPPVAEVPAPTLAPPMDGGSIPPVAPAAPAEERPRLDQLS
;
A
#
# COMPACT_ATOMS: atom_id res chain seq x y z
N MET A 1 -51.77 -31.55 16.88
CA MET A 1 -50.45 -31.85 17.46
C MET A 1 -49.70 -30.54 17.58
N HIS A 2 -49.23 -30.22 18.77
CA HIS A 2 -48.59 -28.95 19.10
C HIS A 2 -47.21 -28.94 18.46
N THR A 3 -47.02 -28.13 17.42
CA THR A 3 -45.71 -27.80 16.84
C THR A 3 -45.31 -26.34 17.15
N PRO A 4 -45.41 -25.84 18.40
CA PRO A 4 -44.94 -24.49 18.72
C PRO A 4 -43.42 -24.37 18.52
N LEU A 5 -42.69 -25.50 18.60
CA LEU A 5 -41.26 -25.55 18.39
C LEU A 5 -40.84 -25.27 16.94
N PHE A 6 -41.70 -25.55 15.96
CA PHE A 6 -41.35 -25.40 14.53
C PHE A 6 -41.60 -23.97 14.01
N LEU A 7 -42.51 -23.21 14.63
CA LEU A 7 -42.63 -21.76 14.41
C LEU A 7 -41.45 -21.00 15.03
N PHE A 8 -40.86 -21.53 16.10
CA PHE A 8 -39.74 -20.92 16.82
C PHE A 8 -38.39 -20.95 16.05
N LEU A 9 -38.27 -21.79 15.01
CA LEU A 9 -37.00 -21.97 14.28
C LEU A 9 -36.96 -21.29 12.90
N GLY A 10 -38.11 -20.83 12.40
CA GLY A 10 -38.24 -20.23 11.06
C GLY A 10 -38.35 -18.71 11.04
N ASP A 11 -38.84 -18.10 12.13
CA ASP A 11 -38.99 -16.65 12.28
C ASP A 11 -38.27 -16.26 13.58
N LEU A 12 -36.95 -16.06 13.49
CA LEU A 12 -36.15 -15.50 14.59
C LEU A 12 -36.49 -14.01 14.70
N GLY A 13 -37.73 -13.74 15.13
CA GLY A 13 -38.29 -12.42 15.27
C GLY A 13 -37.84 -11.75 16.57
N GLY A 14 -38.25 -10.48 16.73
CA GLY A 14 -37.97 -9.71 17.94
C GLY A 14 -38.60 -10.29 19.21
N GLY A 15 -39.71 -11.04 19.09
CA GLY A 15 -40.41 -11.66 20.22
C GLY A 15 -39.63 -12.81 20.84
N GLU A 16 -39.07 -13.69 20.02
CA GLU A 16 -38.25 -14.83 20.41
C GLU A 16 -36.97 -14.36 21.08
N LEU A 17 -36.31 -13.35 20.51
CA LEU A 17 -35.12 -12.75 21.10
C LEU A 17 -35.42 -12.14 22.48
N MET A 18 -36.59 -11.50 22.64
CA MET A 18 -37.03 -10.95 23.92
C MET A 18 -37.27 -12.06 24.95
N LEU A 19 -37.91 -13.17 24.57
CA LEU A 19 -38.13 -14.32 25.46
C LEU A 19 -36.81 -14.95 25.92
N ILE A 20 -35.84 -15.14 25.01
CA ILE A 20 -34.50 -15.65 25.36
C ILE A 20 -33.80 -14.67 26.31
N MET A 21 -33.87 -13.36 26.03
CA MET A 21 -33.34 -12.32 26.93
C MET A 21 -33.93 -12.45 28.33
N VAL A 22 -35.26 -12.55 28.46
CA VAL A 22 -35.92 -12.67 29.77
C VAL A 22 -35.47 -13.91 30.53
N VAL A 23 -35.37 -15.07 29.86
CA VAL A 23 -34.87 -16.29 30.49
C VAL A 23 -33.45 -16.08 31.03
N ILE A 24 -32.54 -15.53 30.21
CA ILE A 24 -31.17 -15.23 30.63
C ILE A 24 -31.16 -14.23 31.80
N LEU A 25 -32.01 -13.20 31.77
CA LEU A 25 -32.11 -12.23 32.86
C LEU A 25 -32.64 -12.83 34.16
N ILE A 26 -33.43 -13.89 34.13
CA ILE A 26 -33.88 -14.58 35.35
C ILE A 26 -32.75 -15.43 35.94
N PHE A 27 -32.02 -16.18 35.11
CA PHE A 27 -30.91 -17.02 35.57
C PHE A 27 -29.69 -16.23 36.03
N PHE A 28 -29.30 -15.21 35.26
CA PHE A 28 -28.11 -14.40 35.53
C PHE A 28 -28.44 -13.11 36.27
N GLY A 29 -29.66 -12.59 36.19
CA GLY A 29 -30.04 -11.30 36.74
C GLY A 29 -29.82 -10.13 35.76
N ALA A 30 -30.72 -9.14 35.80
CA ALA A 30 -30.63 -7.90 35.00
C ALA A 30 -29.31 -7.12 35.17
N ASN A 31 -28.63 -7.30 36.30
CA ASN A 31 -27.39 -6.60 36.62
C ASN A 31 -26.13 -7.27 36.07
N LYS A 32 -26.16 -8.58 35.77
CA LYS A 32 -24.94 -9.32 35.38
C LYS A 32 -24.55 -9.10 33.92
N ILE A 33 -25.51 -8.99 33.01
CA ILE A 33 -25.25 -8.66 31.59
C ILE A 33 -24.48 -7.33 31.43
N PRO A 34 -24.92 -6.19 32.01
CA PRO A 34 -24.19 -4.93 31.85
C PRO A 34 -22.86 -4.91 32.59
N GLU A 35 -22.73 -5.65 33.70
CA GLU A 35 -21.48 -5.82 34.44
C GLU A 35 -20.43 -6.57 33.60
N LEU A 36 -20.82 -7.69 32.99
CA LEU A 36 -19.98 -8.46 32.07
C LEU A 36 -19.62 -7.66 30.82
N ALA A 37 -20.58 -6.96 30.22
CA ALA A 37 -20.35 -6.12 29.05
C ALA A 37 -19.35 -4.98 29.35
N ARG A 38 -19.44 -4.37 30.54
CA ARG A 38 -18.48 -3.35 30.99
C ARG A 38 -17.08 -3.92 31.19
N GLY A 39 -16.96 -5.10 31.82
CA GLY A 39 -15.68 -5.77 32.01
C GLY A 39 -15.03 -6.15 30.68
N LEU A 40 -15.78 -6.81 29.80
CA LEU A 40 -15.33 -7.21 28.47
C LEU A 40 -14.98 -5.99 27.61
N GLY A 41 -15.79 -4.93 27.64
CA GLY A 41 -15.53 -3.71 26.88
C GLY A 41 -14.24 -3.01 27.31
N LYS A 42 -13.93 -2.98 28.60
CA LYS A 42 -12.64 -2.48 29.11
C LYS A 42 -11.49 -3.37 28.64
N GLY A 43 -11.61 -4.69 28.78
CA GLY A 43 -10.57 -5.63 28.33
C GLY A 43 -10.29 -5.54 26.84
N ILE A 44 -11.32 -5.45 25.99
CA ILE A 44 -11.17 -5.26 24.54
C ILE A 44 -10.48 -3.93 24.22
N ARG A 45 -10.82 -2.86 24.96
CA ARG A 45 -10.19 -1.54 24.76
C ARG A 45 -8.71 -1.58 25.11
N GLU A 46 -8.37 -2.07 26.30
CA GLU A 46 -6.98 -2.20 26.76
C GLU A 46 -6.17 -3.11 25.82
N PHE A 47 -6.74 -4.23 25.37
CA PHE A 47 -6.12 -5.12 24.41
C PHE A 47 -5.84 -4.42 23.06
N LYS A 48 -6.80 -3.63 22.56
CA LYS A 48 -6.64 -2.88 21.31
C LYS A 48 -5.59 -1.78 21.44
N ASP A 49 -5.56 -1.09 22.57
CA ASP A 49 -4.60 -0.01 22.84
C ASP A 49 -3.17 -0.57 22.95
N ALA A 50 -2.97 -1.67 23.71
CA ALA A 50 -1.69 -2.38 23.75
C ALA A 50 -1.26 -2.92 22.37
N SER A 51 -2.20 -3.49 21.61
CA SER A 51 -1.92 -3.97 20.25
C SER A 51 -1.51 -2.84 19.29
N ARG A 52 -2.03 -1.63 19.48
CA ARG A 52 -1.68 -0.45 18.68
C ARG A 52 -0.27 0.02 19.00
N GLU A 53 0.08 0.10 20.28
CA GLU A 53 1.43 0.52 20.72
C GLU A 53 2.51 -0.39 20.11
N ILE A 54 2.32 -1.71 20.22
CA ILE A 54 3.24 -2.70 19.66
C ILE A 54 3.37 -2.53 18.13
N ARG A 55 2.26 -2.26 17.42
CA ARG A 55 2.31 -2.00 15.97
C ARG A 55 3.08 -0.72 15.64
N SER A 56 2.83 0.37 16.37
CA SER A 56 3.54 1.64 16.14
C SER A 56 5.01 1.57 16.47
N GLU A 57 5.39 0.80 17.49
CA GLU A 57 6.79 0.50 17.79
C GLU A 57 7.45 -0.23 16.61
N VAL A 58 6.88 -1.34 16.16
CA VAL A 58 7.42 -2.14 15.05
C VAL A 58 7.51 -1.31 13.75
N GLU A 59 6.54 -0.44 13.47
CA GLU A 59 6.54 0.43 12.29
C GLU A 59 7.59 1.56 12.41
N ASN A 60 7.81 2.12 13.60
CA ASN A 60 8.84 3.14 13.85
C ASN A 60 10.26 2.58 13.83
N TYR A 61 10.49 1.34 14.27
CA TYR A 61 11.81 0.70 14.19
C TYR A 61 12.23 0.35 12.75
N GLY A 62 11.31 0.39 11.79
CA GLY A 62 11.57 0.14 10.36
C GLY A 62 11.82 1.40 9.51
N GLN A 63 11.63 2.61 10.04
CA GLN A 63 11.89 3.84 9.29
C GLN A 63 13.25 4.45 9.64
N PRO A 64 14.22 4.52 8.70
CA PRO A 64 15.38 5.38 8.89
C PRO A 64 14.87 6.83 8.96
N GLN A 65 15.19 7.52 10.05
CA GLN A 65 14.89 8.94 10.21
C GLN A 65 15.35 9.71 8.97
N GLN A 66 14.39 10.25 8.20
CA GLN A 66 14.69 11.16 7.11
C GLN A 66 15.23 12.46 7.72
N GLN A 67 16.55 12.60 7.61
CA GLN A 67 17.27 13.83 7.92
C GLN A 67 16.76 14.99 7.01
N PRO A 68 16.74 16.23 7.51
CA PRO A 68 16.26 17.40 6.79
C PRO A 68 17.25 17.86 5.71
N TYR A 69 17.36 17.12 4.61
CA TYR A 69 18.17 17.51 3.44
C TYR A 69 17.46 18.51 2.51
N GLN A 70 16.21 18.87 2.80
CA GLN A 70 15.38 19.70 1.91
C GLN A 70 15.59 21.22 2.04
N GLN A 71 16.44 21.69 2.96
CA GLN A 71 16.69 23.15 3.14
C GLN A 71 17.86 23.70 2.32
N GLN A 72 18.65 22.85 1.67
CA GLN A 72 19.78 23.28 0.84
C GLN A 72 19.35 23.75 -0.57
N PHE A 73 18.17 23.36 -1.05
CA PHE A 73 17.76 23.56 -2.45
C PHE A 73 17.04 24.88 -2.74
N ASN A 74 16.90 25.77 -1.74
CA ASN A 74 16.19 27.04 -1.89
C ASN A 74 17.11 28.26 -2.06
N GLN A 75 18.36 28.07 -2.47
CA GLN A 75 19.22 29.19 -2.88
C GLN A 75 18.87 29.63 -4.31
N PRO A 76 18.68 30.94 -4.57
CA PRO A 76 18.49 31.42 -5.93
C PRO A 76 19.77 31.12 -6.76
N PRO A 77 19.64 30.72 -8.04
CA PRO A 77 20.80 30.42 -8.87
C PRO A 77 21.67 31.67 -9.03
N TYR A 78 22.97 31.54 -8.79
CA TYR A 78 23.95 32.57 -9.18
C TYR A 78 23.81 32.84 -10.68
N GLN A 79 23.35 34.04 -11.04
CA GLN A 79 23.47 34.54 -12.41
C GLN A 79 24.87 35.13 -12.54
N PRO A 80 25.73 34.60 -13.43
CA PRO A 80 27.00 35.24 -13.73
C PRO A 80 26.70 36.58 -14.40
N GLU A 81 26.83 37.67 -13.65
CA GLU A 81 26.87 39.01 -14.25
C GLU A 81 28.10 39.05 -15.16
N ALA A 82 27.88 39.34 -16.43
CA ALA A 82 28.89 39.24 -17.48
C ALA A 82 30.09 40.17 -17.20
N ALA A 83 31.16 39.61 -16.63
CA ALA A 83 32.45 40.25 -16.64
C ALA A 83 32.98 40.29 -18.09
N PRO A 84 33.55 41.41 -18.55
CA PRO A 84 34.00 41.55 -19.94
C PRO A 84 35.14 40.56 -20.24
N ALA A 85 34.96 39.74 -21.28
CA ALA A 85 35.93 38.73 -21.68
C ALA A 85 37.24 39.39 -22.15
N PRO A 86 38.42 38.90 -21.73
CA PRO A 86 39.70 39.34 -22.30
C PRO A 86 39.82 38.89 -23.77
N PRO A 87 40.59 39.60 -24.62
CA PRO A 87 40.68 39.30 -26.05
C PRO A 87 41.31 37.93 -26.28
N VAL A 88 40.59 37.09 -27.03
CA VAL A 88 40.99 35.73 -27.41
C VAL A 88 42.21 35.82 -28.33
N ALA A 89 43.35 35.27 -27.91
CA ALA A 89 44.50 35.08 -28.78
C ALA A 89 44.19 33.98 -29.80
N GLU A 90 44.30 34.33 -31.07
CA GLU A 90 44.02 33.50 -32.25
C GLU A 90 45.01 32.32 -32.34
N VAL A 91 44.50 31.09 -32.27
CA VAL A 91 45.29 29.86 -32.52
C VAL A 91 44.86 29.29 -33.88
N PRO A 92 45.75 29.19 -34.89
CA PRO A 92 45.39 28.67 -36.20
C PRO A 92 45.43 27.13 -36.21
N ALA A 93 44.38 26.49 -36.73
CA ALA A 93 44.31 25.03 -36.92
C ALA A 93 44.55 24.65 -38.40
N PRO A 94 45.37 23.62 -38.70
CA PRO A 94 45.74 23.24 -40.08
C PRO A 94 44.73 22.31 -40.78
N THR A 95 44.55 22.60 -42.07
CA THR A 95 44.12 21.86 -43.30
C THR A 95 43.40 20.49 -43.26
N LEU A 96 42.40 20.44 -44.16
CA LEU A 96 41.38 19.45 -44.56
C LEU A 96 41.83 18.07 -45.10
N ALA A 97 40.96 17.06 -44.95
CA ALA A 97 40.76 15.95 -45.92
C ALA A 97 39.25 15.53 -46.01
N PRO A 98 38.78 14.99 -47.16
CA PRO A 98 37.43 15.21 -47.74
C PRO A 98 36.33 14.14 -47.46
N PRO A 99 35.05 14.34 -47.91
CA PRO A 99 33.86 13.56 -47.49
C PRO A 99 33.52 12.41 -48.46
N MET A 100 32.84 11.36 -47.99
CA MET A 100 32.15 10.39 -48.85
C MET A 100 30.79 9.97 -48.28
N ASP A 101 29.81 9.92 -49.18
CA ASP A 101 28.35 9.85 -48.98
C ASP A 101 27.76 8.57 -49.62
N GLY A 102 26.57 8.13 -49.16
CA GLY A 102 25.60 7.41 -50.00
C GLY A 102 25.16 5.97 -49.63
N GLY A 103 23.91 5.82 -49.15
CA GLY A 103 22.90 5.04 -49.90
C GLY A 103 22.24 3.75 -49.31
N SER A 104 20.95 3.89 -48.90
CA SER A 104 19.75 2.98 -49.06
C SER A 104 19.78 1.52 -48.53
N ILE A 105 18.76 0.85 -47.93
CA ILE A 105 17.27 0.70 -48.10
C ILE A 105 16.70 -0.14 -46.89
N PRO A 106 15.43 -0.64 -46.83
CA PRO A 106 14.12 -0.12 -46.36
C PRO A 106 13.59 -0.80 -45.02
N PRO A 107 12.36 -0.52 -44.52
CA PRO A 107 11.88 -1.00 -43.20
C PRO A 107 11.15 -2.36 -43.24
N VAL A 108 11.27 -3.18 -42.18
CA VAL A 108 10.45 -4.40 -41.94
C VAL A 108 9.66 -4.23 -40.64
N ALA A 109 8.34 -4.29 -40.75
CA ALA A 109 7.35 -4.22 -39.66
C ALA A 109 7.12 -5.62 -39.00
N PRO A 110 6.44 -5.70 -37.84
CA PRO A 110 6.50 -6.83 -36.91
C PRO A 110 5.49 -7.95 -37.23
N ALA A 111 5.86 -9.22 -36.98
CA ALA A 111 4.96 -10.37 -37.01
C ALA A 111 5.31 -11.44 -35.97
N ALA A 112 4.57 -11.41 -34.86
CA ALA A 112 3.96 -12.53 -34.12
C ALA A 112 4.83 -13.67 -33.47
N PRO A 113 4.28 -14.33 -32.43
CA PRO A 113 5.02 -15.15 -31.47
C PRO A 113 5.15 -16.61 -31.91
N ALA A 114 6.36 -17.17 -31.82
CA ALA A 114 6.59 -18.60 -31.90
C ALA A 114 6.68 -19.15 -30.47
N GLU A 115 5.51 -19.51 -29.97
CA GLU A 115 5.29 -20.35 -28.79
C GLU A 115 5.72 -21.78 -29.15
N GLU A 116 6.91 -22.21 -28.74
CA GLU A 116 7.24 -23.64 -28.71
C GLU A 116 8.36 -23.88 -27.68
N ARG A 117 7.97 -24.22 -26.45
CA ARG A 117 8.88 -24.78 -25.44
C ARG A 117 8.42 -26.20 -25.07
N PRO A 118 9.38 -27.12 -24.89
CA PRO A 118 9.22 -28.55 -25.12
C PRO A 118 8.32 -29.28 -24.11
N ARG A 119 7.73 -30.38 -24.61
CA ARG A 119 6.79 -31.27 -23.94
C ARG A 119 7.24 -31.71 -22.55
N LEU A 120 6.34 -31.56 -21.57
CA LEU A 120 6.46 -32.05 -20.20
C LEU A 120 6.06 -33.53 -20.05
N ASP A 121 6.32 -34.36 -21.07
CA ASP A 121 6.29 -35.84 -20.98
C ASP A 121 7.47 -36.38 -20.10
N GLN A 122 8.05 -35.53 -19.24
CA GLN A 122 9.28 -35.75 -18.46
C GLN A 122 9.16 -35.38 -16.97
N LEU A 123 7.97 -35.50 -16.38
CA LEU A 123 7.84 -35.53 -14.91
C LEU A 123 7.05 -36.79 -14.52
N SER A 124 7.76 -37.92 -14.49
CA SER A 124 7.35 -39.17 -13.82
C SER A 124 7.38 -39.02 -12.30
#